data_AF-A0A7L4NJ45-F1
#
_entry.id   AF-A0A7L4NJ45-F1
#
_cell.length_a   1.000
_cell.length_b   1.000
_cell.length_c   1.000
_cell.angle_alpha   90.00
_cell.angle_beta   90.00
_cell.angle_gamma   90.00
#
_symmetry.space_group_name_H-M   'P 1'
#
loop_
_entity.id
_entity.type
_entity.pdbx_description
1 polymer ?
#
loop_
_entity_poly.entity_id
_entity_poly.type
_entity_poly.pdbx_seq_one_letter_code
_entity_poly.pdbx_strand_id
1 'polypeptide(L)'
;DKLKNLLELLPEHELPAGLKSGRCKRCVVVGSGGILHGSELGHLLNQFDVVIRLNDAPVQGYTDHVGNKTTIRMTYPEGAPLLEQEYPAASLFVAVLFKSVDFNWLEAMVKNETL
;
A
#
# COMPACT_ATOMS: atom_id res chain seq x y z
N ASP A 1 -4.00 14.78 21.58
CA ASP A 1 -3.77 15.17 20.18
C ASP A 1 -4.02 13.92 19.33
N LYS A 2 -4.93 13.98 18.34
CA LYS A 2 -5.38 12.78 17.59
C LYS A 2 -4.22 12.00 16.98
N LEU A 3 -3.19 12.71 16.50
CA LEU A 3 -2.01 12.09 15.90
C LEU A 3 -1.21 11.28 16.94
N LYS A 4 -0.98 11.84 18.13
CA LYS A 4 -0.20 11.15 19.18
C LYS A 4 -0.87 9.86 19.64
N ASN A 5 -2.17 9.94 19.92
CA ASN A 5 -2.96 8.77 20.35
C ASN A 5 -2.93 7.66 19.29
N LEU A 6 -3.04 8.03 18.01
CA LEU A 6 -2.99 7.07 16.91
C LEU A 6 -1.59 6.43 16.78
N LEU A 7 -0.52 7.22 16.88
CA LEU A 7 0.86 6.70 16.82
C LEU A 7 1.16 5.69 17.93
N GLU A 8 0.56 5.85 19.11
CA GLU A 8 0.70 4.90 20.23
C GLU A 8 -0.01 3.56 19.97
N LEU A 9 -0.99 3.52 19.07
CA LEU A 9 -1.72 2.30 18.69
C LEU A 9 -1.05 1.53 17.55
N LEU A 10 -0.26 2.21 16.71
CA LEU A 10 0.33 1.58 15.52
C LEU A 10 1.45 0.61 15.93
N PRO A 11 1.44 -0.63 15.39
CA PRO A 11 2.46 -1.63 15.71
C PRO A 11 3.85 -1.19 15.23
N GLU A 12 3.91 -0.50 14.08
CA GLU A 12 5.12 0.10 13.53
C GLU A 12 4.73 1.43 12.84
N HIS A 13 5.56 2.46 13.02
CA HIS A 13 5.38 3.78 12.38
C HIS A 13 6.65 4.25 11.65
N GLU A 14 7.69 3.42 11.61
CA GLU A 14 8.92 3.67 10.84
C GLU A 14 8.98 2.80 9.58
N LEU A 15 9.87 3.15 8.65
CA LEU A 15 10.13 2.28 7.50
C LEU A 15 10.72 0.93 7.94
N PRO A 16 10.23 -0.21 7.40
CA PRO A 16 10.82 -1.53 7.62
C PRO A 16 12.32 -1.56 7.27
N ALA A 17 13.10 -2.36 8.01
CA ALA A 17 14.56 -2.45 7.84
C ALA A 17 15.00 -2.75 6.39
N GLY A 18 14.24 -3.59 5.68
CA GLY A 18 14.50 -3.91 4.26
C GLY A 18 14.41 -2.71 3.32
N LEU A 19 13.55 -1.74 3.65
CA LEU A 19 13.40 -0.47 2.93
C LEU A 19 14.45 0.57 3.37
N LYS A 20 14.89 0.54 4.63
CA LYS A 20 15.94 1.44 5.16
C LYS A 20 17.37 1.08 4.71
N SER A 21 17.62 -0.15 4.27
CA SER A 21 18.97 -0.63 3.93
C SER A 21 19.71 0.28 2.91
N GLY A 22 20.99 0.58 3.19
CA GLY A 22 21.81 1.54 2.43
C GLY A 22 22.29 1.10 1.04
N ARG A 23 21.74 0.03 0.45
CA ARG A 23 22.01 -0.31 -0.96
C ARG A 23 21.06 0.48 -1.87
N CYS A 24 21.55 0.97 -3.00
CA CYS A 24 20.72 1.65 -4.00
C CYS A 24 19.51 0.78 -4.37
N LYS A 25 18.31 1.35 -4.33
CA LYS A 25 17.05 0.69 -4.64
C LYS A 25 16.45 1.28 -5.90
N ARG A 26 15.97 0.42 -6.79
CA ARG A 26 15.15 0.83 -7.93
C ARG A 26 13.69 0.76 -7.54
N CYS A 27 13.01 1.89 -7.64
CA CYS A 27 11.59 2.01 -7.31
C CYS A 27 10.75 2.20 -8.57
N VAL A 28 9.56 1.63 -8.59
CA VAL A 28 8.53 1.90 -9.60
C VAL A 28 7.22 2.23 -8.92
N VAL A 29 6.51 3.22 -9.47
CA VAL A 29 5.16 3.59 -9.05
C VAL A 29 4.18 3.09 -10.10
N VAL A 30 3.22 2.26 -9.68
CA VAL A 30 2.20 1.69 -10.57
C VAL A 30 0.86 2.34 -10.22
N GLY A 31 0.41 3.23 -11.09
CA GLY A 31 -0.95 3.80 -11.01
C GLY A 31 -2.02 2.82 -11.51
N SER A 32 -3.29 3.17 -11.32
CA SER A 32 -4.45 2.33 -11.66
C SER A 32 -4.98 2.54 -13.09
N GLY A 33 -4.19 3.18 -13.97
CA GLY A 33 -4.63 3.51 -15.32
C GLY A 33 -4.79 2.27 -16.20
N GLY A 34 -5.90 2.17 -16.93
CA GLY A 34 -6.21 1.04 -17.81
C GLY A 34 -5.23 0.81 -18.95
N ILE A 35 -4.32 1.75 -19.22
CA ILE A 35 -3.26 1.62 -20.23
C ILE A 35 -2.33 0.41 -20.00
N LEU A 36 -2.25 -0.10 -18.76
CA LEU A 36 -1.46 -1.29 -18.45
C LEU A 36 -2.15 -2.60 -18.89
N HIS A 37 -3.46 -2.59 -19.16
CA HIS A 37 -4.17 -3.80 -19.56
C HIS A 37 -3.65 -4.34 -20.90
N GLY A 38 -3.28 -5.63 -20.95
CA GLY A 38 -2.69 -6.28 -22.13
C GLY A 38 -1.24 -5.87 -22.43
N SER A 39 -0.58 -5.11 -21.55
CA SER A 39 0.80 -4.65 -21.75
C SER A 39 1.87 -5.72 -21.48
N GLU A 40 1.50 -6.80 -20.78
CA GLU A 40 2.40 -7.88 -20.34
C GLU A 40 3.63 -7.39 -19.55
N LEU A 41 3.55 -6.21 -18.94
CA LEU A 41 4.66 -5.59 -18.20
C LEU A 41 4.89 -6.21 -16.82
N GLY A 42 4.07 -7.16 -16.37
CA GLY A 42 4.09 -7.64 -14.99
C GLY A 42 5.43 -8.23 -14.55
N HIS A 43 6.07 -9.01 -15.44
CA HIS A 43 7.42 -9.54 -15.18
C HIS A 43 8.46 -8.42 -15.05
N LEU A 44 8.38 -7.37 -15.88
CA LEU A 44 9.30 -6.23 -15.82
C LEU A 44 9.11 -5.43 -14.52
N LEU A 45 7.87 -5.16 -14.13
CA LEU A 45 7.53 -4.40 -12.92
C LEU A 45 8.02 -5.12 -11.65
N ASN A 46 7.94 -6.45 -11.64
CA ASN A 46 8.42 -7.27 -10.52
C ASN A 46 9.95 -7.20 -10.29
N GLN A 47 10.74 -6.79 -11.28
CA GLN A 47 12.20 -6.70 -11.16
C GLN A 47 12.67 -5.50 -10.33
N PHE A 48 11.80 -4.53 -10.04
CA PHE A 48 12.15 -3.39 -9.20
C PHE A 48 12.29 -3.82 -7.73
N ASP A 49 13.23 -3.23 -7.00
CA ASP A 49 13.41 -3.51 -5.58
C ASP A 49 12.15 -3.14 -4.78
N VAL A 50 11.54 -2.00 -5.12
CA VAL A 50 10.35 -1.44 -4.47
C VAL A 50 9.26 -1.21 -5.50
N VAL A 51 8.09 -1.80 -5.29
CA VAL A 51 6.89 -1.56 -6.10
C VAL A 51 5.87 -0.83 -5.25
N ILE A 52 5.55 0.40 -5.63
CA ILE A 52 4.60 1.28 -4.94
C ILE A 52 3.28 1.25 -5.71
N ARG A 53 2.19 0.91 -5.04
CA ARG A 53 0.82 0.97 -5.57
C ARG A 53 -0.01 1.98 -4.80
N LEU A 54 -1.09 2.42 -5.43
CA LEU A 54 -1.98 3.43 -4.90
C LEU A 54 -3.41 2.89 -4.88
N ASN A 55 -4.16 3.28 -3.85
CA ASN A 55 -5.61 3.08 -3.76
C ASN A 55 -6.02 1.60 -3.98
N ASP A 56 -7.20 1.39 -4.59
CA ASP A 56 -7.79 0.10 -4.94
C ASP A 56 -7.35 -0.41 -6.32
N ALA A 57 -6.08 -0.19 -6.69
CA ALA A 57 -5.53 -0.81 -7.90
C ALA A 57 -5.48 -2.34 -7.73
N PRO A 58 -6.25 -3.15 -8.49
CA PRO A 58 -6.26 -4.59 -8.30
C PRO A 58 -4.97 -5.22 -8.83
N VAL A 59 -4.46 -6.21 -8.11
CA VAL A 59 -3.34 -7.05 -8.55
C VAL A 59 -3.86 -8.41 -8.97
N GLN A 60 -4.77 -8.99 -8.19
CA GLN A 60 -5.34 -10.29 -8.48
C GLN A 60 -6.11 -10.27 -9.80
N GLY A 61 -5.83 -11.22 -10.68
CA GLY A 61 -6.43 -11.28 -12.03
C GLY A 61 -5.78 -10.35 -13.07
N TYR A 62 -4.81 -9.52 -12.69
CA TYR A 62 -4.09 -8.62 -13.60
C TYR A 62 -2.56 -8.82 -13.55
N THR A 63 -2.07 -9.90 -12.92
CA THR A 63 -0.64 -10.10 -12.62
C THR A 63 0.26 -10.07 -13.84
N ASP A 64 -0.21 -10.54 -14.99
CA ASP A 64 0.57 -10.52 -16.24
C ASP A 64 0.84 -9.09 -16.71
N HIS A 65 -0.07 -8.17 -16.40
CA HIS A 65 -0.03 -6.78 -16.81
C HIS A 65 0.69 -5.90 -15.80
N VAL A 66 0.39 -6.10 -14.51
CA VAL A 66 0.80 -5.17 -13.44
C VAL A 66 1.79 -5.77 -12.46
N GLY A 67 2.14 -7.04 -12.60
CA GLY A 67 3.01 -7.79 -11.68
C GLY A 67 2.27 -8.22 -10.42
N ASN A 68 2.91 -9.05 -9.62
CA ASN A 68 2.36 -9.58 -8.35
C ASN A 68 3.11 -9.08 -7.10
N LYS A 69 4.15 -8.25 -7.29
CA LYS A 69 4.89 -7.62 -6.19
C LYS A 69 4.23 -6.31 -5.78
N THR A 70 4.05 -6.14 -4.48
CA THR A 70 3.70 -4.87 -3.83
C THR A 70 4.56 -4.72 -2.59
N THR A 71 5.34 -3.65 -2.52
CA THR A 71 6.20 -3.36 -1.36
C THR A 71 5.59 -2.27 -0.50
N ILE A 72 4.98 -1.27 -1.12
CA ILE A 72 4.27 -0.19 -0.45
C ILE A 72 2.91 -0.04 -1.12
N ARG A 73 1.82 0.04 -0.36
CA ARG A 73 0.52 0.49 -0.87
C ARG A 73 0.10 1.73 -0.08
N MET A 74 -0.05 2.84 -0.79
CA MET A 74 -0.51 4.10 -0.21
C MET A 74 -1.99 4.29 -0.53
N THR A 75 -2.81 4.60 0.46
CA THR A 75 -4.23 4.85 0.25
C THR A 75 -4.83 5.68 1.40
N TYR A 76 -6.08 6.06 1.23
CA TYR A 76 -6.95 6.72 2.21
C TYR A 76 -8.25 5.91 2.35
N PRO A 77 -9.13 6.21 3.32
CA PRO A 77 -10.28 5.35 3.61
C PRO A 77 -11.14 5.01 2.39
N GLU A 78 -11.52 6.01 1.60
CA GLU A 78 -12.42 5.83 0.44
C GLU A 78 -11.73 5.25 -0.80
N GLY A 79 -10.41 5.15 -0.79
CA GLY A 79 -9.63 4.54 -1.86
C GLY A 79 -9.03 3.18 -1.49
N ALA A 80 -9.26 2.69 -0.26
CA ALA A 80 -8.63 1.49 0.25
C ALA A 80 -9.20 0.22 -0.41
N PRO A 81 -8.37 -0.80 -0.67
CA PRO A 81 -8.86 -2.06 -1.20
C PRO A 81 -9.91 -2.72 -0.30
N LEU A 82 -10.91 -3.33 -0.92
CA LEU A 82 -12.00 -4.03 -0.22
C LEU A 82 -11.66 -5.49 0.07
N LEU A 83 -10.78 -6.09 -0.74
CA LEU A 83 -10.43 -7.50 -0.66
C LEU A 83 -9.16 -7.69 0.16
N GLU A 84 -9.19 -8.60 1.14
CA GLU A 84 -8.04 -8.90 2.02
C GLU A 84 -6.80 -9.33 1.22
N GLN A 85 -6.99 -10.01 0.09
CA GLN A 85 -5.92 -10.47 -0.79
C GLN A 85 -5.09 -9.33 -1.40
N GLU A 86 -5.63 -8.11 -1.43
CA GLU A 86 -4.92 -6.92 -1.91
C GLU A 86 -3.99 -6.29 -0.85
N TYR A 87 -3.93 -6.88 0.35
CA TYR A 87 -3.02 -6.52 1.45
C TYR A 87 -1.99 -7.63 1.72
N PRO A 88 -0.95 -7.80 0.89
CA PRO A 88 0.10 -8.78 1.17
C PRO A 88 0.79 -8.51 2.51
N ALA A 89 0.97 -9.55 3.33
CA ALA A 89 1.57 -9.45 4.66
C ALA A 89 3.00 -8.84 4.67
N ALA A 90 3.73 -8.95 3.56
CA ALA A 90 5.08 -8.40 3.42
C ALA A 90 5.11 -6.93 2.93
N SER A 91 3.94 -6.32 2.71
CA SER A 91 3.84 -4.94 2.21
C SER A 91 3.66 -3.93 3.34
N LEU A 92 4.22 -2.74 3.16
CA LEU A 92 3.96 -1.59 4.04
C LEU A 92 2.69 -0.88 3.58
N PHE A 93 1.68 -0.88 4.44
CA PHE A 93 0.49 -0.04 4.28
C PHE A 93 0.80 1.39 4.73
N VAL A 94 0.57 2.37 3.86
CA VAL A 94 0.77 3.79 4.17
C VAL A 94 -0.57 4.52 4.07
N ALA A 95 -1.12 4.88 5.23
CA ALA A 95 -2.33 5.69 5.31
C ALA A 95 -2.04 7.16 4.97
N VAL A 96 -2.77 7.70 4.01
CA VAL A 96 -2.78 9.11 3.65
C VAL A 96 -4.01 9.74 4.28
N LEU A 97 -3.79 10.63 5.27
CA LEU A 97 -4.87 11.25 6.03
C LEU A 97 -5.16 12.65 5.47
N PHE A 98 -6.34 12.83 4.87
CA PHE A 98 -6.78 14.08 4.26
C PHE A 98 -7.67 14.91 5.18
N LYS A 99 -8.40 14.27 6.09
CA LYS A 99 -9.42 14.90 6.96
C LYS A 99 -9.41 14.31 8.36
N SER A 100 -9.90 15.08 9.34
CA SER A 100 -9.91 14.71 10.75
C SER A 100 -10.65 13.41 11.09
N VAL A 101 -11.54 12.95 10.21
CA VAL A 101 -12.27 11.68 10.33
C VAL A 101 -11.45 10.47 9.88
N ASP A 102 -10.41 10.65 9.06
CA ASP A 102 -9.55 9.55 8.60
C ASP A 102 -8.74 8.95 9.76
N PHE A 103 -8.44 9.76 10.78
CA PHE A 103 -7.82 9.29 12.03
C PHE A 103 -8.70 8.27 12.75
N ASN A 104 -10.02 8.53 12.81
CA ASN A 104 -10.97 7.62 13.45
C ASN A 104 -11.07 6.31 12.67
N TRP A 105 -11.07 6.39 11.32
CA TRP A 105 -11.05 5.20 10.46
C TRP A 105 -9.81 4.34 10.70
N LEU A 106 -8.62 4.96 10.72
CA LEU A 106 -7.38 4.21 10.92
C LEU A 106 -7.30 3.62 12.33
N GLU A 107 -7.79 4.34 13.36
CA GLU A 107 -7.91 3.80 14.71
C GLU A 107 -8.80 2.56 14.76
N ALA A 108 -9.98 2.61 14.12
CA ALA A 108 -10.88 1.46 14.03
C ALA A 108 -10.25 0.28 13.28
N MET A 109 -9.54 0.53 12.17
CA MET A 109 -8.81 -0.50 11.42
C MET A 109 -7.75 -1.20 12.28
N VAL A 110 -6.96 -0.45 13.04
CA VAL A 110 -5.89 -1.00 13.91
C VAL A 110 -6.48 -1.81 15.06
N LYS A 111 -7.62 -1.40 15.61
CA LYS A 111 -8.33 -2.12 16.67
C LYS A 111 -9.20 -3.27 16.16
N ASN A 112 -9.34 -3.42 14.84
CA ASN A 112 -10.28 -4.34 14.21
C ASN A 112 -11.73 -4.10 14.66
N GLU A 113 -12.14 -2.83 14.65
CA GLU A 113 -13.46 -2.34 15.04
C GLU A 113 -14.20 -1.73 13.83
N THR A 114 -15.53 -1.66 13.91
CA THR A 114 -16.34 -0.88 12.96
C THR A 114 -16.40 0.58 13.43
N LEU A 115 -16.47 1.51 12.46
CA LEU A 115 -16.73 2.93 12.72
C LEU A 115 -18.15 3.19 13.26
#